data_AF-A0A383D685-F1
#
_entry.id   AF-A0A383D685-F1
#
_cell.length_a   1.000
_cell.length_b   1.000
_cell.length_c   1.000
_cell.angle_alpha   90.00
_cell.angle_beta   90.00
_cell.angle_gamma   90.00
#
_symmetry.space_group_name_H-M   'P 1'
#
loop_
_entity.id
_entity.type
_entity.pdbx_description
1 polymer ?
#
loop_
_entity_poly.entity_id
_entity_poly.type
_entity_poly.pdbx_seq_one_letter_code
_entity_poly.pdbx_strand_id
1 'polypeptide(L)'
;QDINGDGKLDIVTIRGSSWSKMNVYINTTENNNVSFADKIIIEDYVDPRPAFADLNGDGMIDMVTTAYTTDRRDVYIYSNNSTEGNIDFNLELIVQSGGEHADWPTDYDWSAYSPTLADIDGDGRLDIIVANGTCGNCSPSGVSILRNTSTESELGFEYEYSDFYQYQSNSLPVGIDVSDLNGDGKPDLLTNDWMGGISIMVNSSTEGNIALEEQMELGIGSFPLSIATADLNMDYT
;
A
#
# COMPACT_ATOMS: atom_id res chain seq x y z
N GLN A 1 -3.29 -15.12 2.67
CA GLN A 1 -4.60 -14.58 3.09
C GLN A 1 -5.64 -15.61 2.73
N ASP A 2 -6.74 -15.69 3.48
CA ASP A 2 -7.91 -16.49 3.10
C ASP A 2 -8.73 -15.68 2.09
N ILE A 3 -8.61 -16.01 0.80
CA ILE A 3 -9.17 -15.17 -0.28
C ILE A 3 -10.63 -15.54 -0.55
N ASN A 4 -11.02 -16.78 -0.34
CA ASN A 4 -12.37 -17.28 -0.58
C ASN A 4 -13.23 -17.38 0.70
N GLY A 5 -12.67 -17.05 1.87
CA GLY A 5 -13.36 -17.04 3.16
C GLY A 5 -13.61 -18.44 3.74
N ASP A 6 -12.85 -19.45 3.31
CA ASP A 6 -13.05 -20.85 3.74
C ASP A 6 -12.35 -21.22 5.05
N GLY A 7 -11.66 -20.26 5.67
CA GLY A 7 -10.89 -20.38 6.90
C GLY A 7 -9.46 -20.90 6.69
N LYS A 8 -8.99 -21.06 5.45
CA LYS A 8 -7.63 -21.52 5.13
C LYS A 8 -6.86 -20.45 4.37
N LEU A 9 -5.57 -20.34 4.68
CA LEU A 9 -4.70 -19.39 3.96
C LEU A 9 -4.40 -19.89 2.55
N ASP A 10 -4.75 -19.08 1.56
CA ASP A 10 -4.43 -19.27 0.15
C ASP A 10 -3.10 -18.63 -0.23
N ILE A 11 -2.61 -19.00 -1.41
CA ILE A 11 -1.41 -18.42 -2.02
C ILE A 11 -1.80 -17.57 -3.22
N VAL A 12 -1.35 -16.32 -3.22
CA VAL A 12 -1.38 -15.43 -4.37
C VAL A 12 0.04 -15.32 -4.95
N THR A 13 0.16 -15.43 -6.26
CA THR A 13 1.42 -15.16 -6.98
C THR A 13 1.18 -14.19 -8.10
N ILE A 14 2.10 -13.24 -8.27
CA ILE A 14 2.09 -12.32 -9.40
C ILE A 14 3.36 -12.51 -10.20
N ARG A 15 3.18 -12.66 -11.51
CA ARG A 15 4.29 -12.75 -12.44
C ARG A 15 4.49 -11.40 -13.11
N GLY A 16 5.48 -10.64 -12.66
CA GLY A 16 5.91 -9.39 -13.29
C GLY A 16 6.45 -9.64 -14.70
N SER A 17 5.65 -9.31 -15.70
CA SER A 17 6.07 -9.14 -17.10
C SER A 17 5.18 -8.07 -17.71
N SER A 18 5.38 -7.72 -18.98
CA SER A 18 4.54 -6.74 -19.71
C SER A 18 3.03 -7.05 -19.70
N TRP A 19 2.64 -8.23 -19.21
CA TRP A 19 1.27 -8.65 -18.90
C TRP A 19 1.27 -9.33 -17.53
N SER A 20 1.19 -8.55 -16.46
CA SER A 20 1.23 -9.08 -15.10
C SER A 20 -0.04 -9.89 -14.83
N LYS A 21 0.13 -11.18 -14.55
CA LYS A 21 -0.98 -12.08 -14.19
C LYS A 21 -0.93 -12.39 -12.71
N MET A 22 -2.06 -12.20 -12.05
CA MET A 22 -2.31 -12.72 -10.72
C MET A 22 -2.84 -14.14 -10.81
N ASN A 23 -2.19 -15.05 -10.07
CA ASN A 23 -2.63 -16.43 -9.95
C ASN A 23 -2.93 -16.73 -8.49
N VAL A 24 -4.02 -17.44 -8.25
CA VAL A 24 -4.47 -17.86 -6.92
C VAL A 24 -4.43 -19.39 -6.85
N TYR A 25 -3.90 -19.91 -5.75
CA TYR A 25 -3.88 -21.33 -5.42
C TYR A 25 -4.69 -21.52 -4.14
N ILE A 26 -5.87 -22.12 -4.30
CA ILE A 26 -6.80 -22.36 -3.20
C ILE A 26 -6.32 -23.51 -2.33
N ASN A 27 -6.26 -23.29 -1.03
CA ASN A 27 -5.74 -24.24 -0.08
C ASN A 27 -6.76 -25.34 0.22
N THR A 28 -6.46 -26.56 -0.24
CA THR A 28 -7.33 -27.73 -0.05
C THR A 28 -6.84 -28.65 1.08
N THR A 29 -5.96 -28.16 1.95
CA THR A 29 -5.34 -28.96 3.02
C THR A 29 -6.38 -29.67 3.88
N GLU A 30 -6.15 -30.96 4.09
CA GLU A 30 -6.93 -31.81 5.01
C GLU A 30 -5.99 -32.71 5.83
N ASN A 31 -6.33 -32.96 7.10
CA ASN A 31 -5.60 -33.90 7.96
C ASN A 31 -4.08 -33.67 8.02
N ASN A 32 -3.65 -32.40 8.05
CA ASN A 32 -2.25 -31.95 8.00
C ASN A 32 -1.47 -32.34 6.74
N ASN A 33 -2.16 -32.72 5.65
CA ASN A 33 -1.55 -32.95 4.36
C ASN A 33 -1.77 -31.72 3.47
N VAL A 34 -0.73 -30.89 3.33
CA VAL A 34 -0.83 -29.62 2.60
C VAL A 34 -1.06 -29.89 1.10
N SER A 35 -2.14 -29.32 0.57
CA SER A 35 -2.49 -29.43 -0.86
C SER A 35 -3.15 -28.15 -1.36
N PHE A 36 -3.08 -27.93 -2.67
CA PHE A 36 -3.71 -26.80 -3.34
C PHE A 36 -4.48 -27.28 -4.57
N ALA A 37 -5.57 -26.58 -4.89
CA ALA A 37 -6.31 -26.78 -6.13
C ALA A 37 -5.48 -26.33 -7.35
N ASP A 38 -6.02 -26.60 -8.54
CA ASP A 38 -5.46 -26.09 -9.78
C ASP A 38 -5.43 -24.56 -9.77
N LYS A 39 -4.40 -24.02 -10.43
CA LYS A 39 -4.14 -22.59 -10.50
C LYS A 39 -5.30 -21.82 -11.15
N ILE A 40 -5.87 -20.86 -10.43
CA ILE A 40 -6.86 -19.90 -10.94
C ILE A 40 -6.12 -18.66 -11.42
N ILE A 41 -6.50 -18.12 -12.59
CA ILE A 41 -5.99 -16.86 -13.13
C ILE A 41 -7.13 -15.85 -13.03
N ILE A 42 -6.92 -14.79 -12.24
CA ILE A 42 -7.98 -13.81 -11.89
C ILE A 42 -8.19 -12.82 -13.02
N GLU A 43 -7.10 -12.23 -13.51
CA GLU A 43 -7.14 -11.17 -14.51
C GLU A 43 -5.91 -11.24 -15.44
N ASP A 44 -6.05 -10.68 -16.66
CA ASP A 44 -4.95 -10.60 -17.62
C ASP A 44 -3.96 -9.44 -17.33
N TYR A 45 -4.35 -8.48 -16.49
CA TYR A 45 -3.49 -7.39 -16.03
C TYR A 45 -3.82 -6.93 -14.60
N VAL A 46 -2.98 -7.31 -13.64
CA VAL A 46 -2.96 -6.74 -12.28
C VAL A 46 -1.56 -6.19 -12.05
N ASP A 47 -1.45 -4.91 -11.70
CA ASP A 47 -0.14 -4.32 -11.45
C ASP A 47 0.58 -5.01 -10.28
N PRO A 48 1.92 -5.10 -10.34
CA PRO A 48 2.68 -5.94 -9.42
C PRO A 48 2.63 -5.40 -7.97
N ARG A 49 2.62 -6.34 -7.02
CA ARG A 49 2.76 -6.13 -5.56
C ARG A 49 1.52 -5.50 -4.88
N PRO A 50 0.37 -6.20 -4.91
CA PRO A 50 -0.82 -5.80 -4.18
C PRO A 50 -0.60 -5.85 -2.67
N ALA A 51 -1.38 -5.04 -1.97
CA ALA A 51 -1.72 -5.29 -0.58
C ALA A 51 -3.10 -5.95 -0.49
N PHE A 52 -3.30 -6.76 0.54
CA PHE A 52 -4.53 -7.51 0.77
C PHE A 52 -4.97 -7.37 2.23
N ALA A 53 -6.19 -6.88 2.44
CA ALA A 53 -6.84 -6.80 3.74
C ALA A 53 -8.35 -6.66 3.55
N ASP A 54 -9.12 -6.88 4.60
CA ASP A 54 -10.53 -6.50 4.66
C ASP A 54 -10.61 -4.98 4.84
N LEU A 55 -10.99 -4.25 3.78
CA LEU A 55 -10.95 -2.79 3.76
C LEU A 55 -12.31 -2.16 4.05
N ASN A 56 -13.40 -2.88 3.81
CA ASN A 56 -14.76 -2.44 4.07
C ASN A 56 -15.36 -3.04 5.36
N GLY A 57 -14.72 -4.04 5.97
CA GLY A 57 -15.16 -4.71 7.18
C GLY A 57 -16.18 -5.83 6.93
N ASP A 58 -16.30 -6.33 5.70
CA ASP A 58 -17.28 -7.37 5.34
C ASP A 58 -16.79 -8.80 5.61
N GLY A 59 -15.55 -8.95 6.06
CA GLY A 59 -14.89 -10.22 6.37
C GLY A 59 -14.18 -10.88 5.18
N MET A 60 -14.27 -10.30 3.98
CA MET A 60 -13.56 -10.74 2.80
C MET A 60 -12.28 -9.93 2.61
N ILE A 61 -11.27 -10.56 1.99
CA ILE A 61 -9.97 -9.91 1.80
C ILE A 61 -9.92 -9.18 0.45
N ASP A 62 -10.08 -7.86 0.49
CA ASP A 62 -9.96 -6.94 -0.64
C ASP A 62 -8.52 -6.80 -1.15
N MET A 63 -8.35 -6.13 -2.29
CA MET A 63 -7.06 -5.94 -2.93
C MET A 63 -6.82 -4.48 -3.33
N VAL A 64 -5.61 -4.00 -3.06
CA VAL A 64 -5.12 -2.69 -3.54
C VAL A 64 -3.87 -2.91 -4.35
N THR A 65 -3.80 -2.29 -5.53
CA THR A 65 -2.60 -2.29 -6.38
C THR A 65 -2.26 -0.87 -6.80
N THR A 66 -1.02 -0.65 -7.19
CA THR A 66 -0.55 0.64 -7.67
C THR A 66 0.02 0.49 -9.07
N ALA A 67 -0.21 1.47 -9.93
CA ALA A 67 0.33 1.48 -11.27
C ALA A 67 1.87 1.50 -11.21
N TYR A 68 2.49 0.39 -11.63
CA TYR A 68 3.95 0.26 -11.68
C TYR A 68 4.47 0.60 -13.07
N THR A 69 4.06 1.76 -13.59
CA THR A 69 4.50 2.27 -14.90
C THR A 69 5.04 3.69 -14.78
N THR A 70 5.85 4.10 -15.75
CA THR A 70 6.47 5.45 -15.76
C THR A 70 5.54 6.54 -16.26
N ASP A 71 4.27 6.20 -16.46
CA ASP A 71 3.23 7.05 -17.06
C ASP A 71 1.88 6.89 -16.36
N ARG A 72 1.84 6.34 -15.13
CA ARG A 72 0.63 6.27 -14.29
C ARG A 72 0.99 6.30 -12.80
N ARG A 73 0.08 6.85 -12.01
CA ARG A 73 0.14 6.93 -10.54
C ARG A 73 -1.17 6.50 -9.87
N ASP A 74 -1.91 5.69 -10.61
CA ASP A 74 -3.21 5.19 -10.18
C ASP A 74 -3.04 4.19 -9.04
N VAL A 75 -3.90 4.33 -8.04
CA VAL A 75 -4.17 3.32 -7.02
C VAL A 75 -5.48 2.66 -7.41
N TYR A 76 -5.43 1.37 -7.70
CA TYR A 76 -6.59 0.56 -8.06
C TYR A 76 -7.05 -0.22 -6.82
N ILE A 77 -8.33 -0.07 -6.46
CA ILE A 77 -8.92 -0.67 -5.26
C ILE A 77 -10.03 -1.62 -5.70
N TYR A 78 -9.93 -2.88 -5.30
CA TYR A 78 -10.82 -3.95 -5.72
C TYR A 78 -11.55 -4.56 -4.52
N SER A 79 -12.88 -4.68 -4.61
CA SER A 79 -13.67 -5.47 -3.67
C SER A 79 -13.52 -6.96 -3.94
N ASN A 80 -13.52 -7.78 -2.89
CA ASN A 80 -13.50 -9.23 -3.01
C ASN A 80 -14.91 -9.82 -2.90
N ASN A 81 -15.45 -10.27 -4.03
CA ASN A 81 -16.75 -10.95 -4.12
C ASN A 81 -16.62 -12.46 -4.31
N SER A 82 -15.47 -13.02 -3.91
CA SER A 82 -15.17 -14.44 -4.06
C SER A 82 -16.12 -15.31 -3.26
N THR A 83 -16.34 -16.52 -3.75
CA THR A 83 -17.09 -17.58 -3.07
C THR A 83 -16.31 -18.88 -3.14
N GLU A 84 -16.74 -19.90 -2.40
CA GLU A 84 -16.12 -21.22 -2.49
C GLU A 84 -16.13 -21.73 -3.94
N GLY A 85 -14.94 -21.86 -4.54
CA GLY A 85 -14.75 -22.33 -5.92
C GLY A 85 -14.84 -21.25 -7.01
N ASN A 86 -15.08 -19.98 -6.68
CA ASN A 86 -15.03 -18.87 -7.63
C ASN A 86 -14.32 -17.66 -7.02
N ILE A 87 -13.19 -17.25 -7.60
CA ILE A 87 -12.46 -16.07 -7.14
C ILE A 87 -12.80 -14.90 -8.05
N ASP A 88 -13.29 -13.81 -7.45
CA ASP A 88 -13.84 -12.67 -8.17
C ASP A 88 -13.47 -11.37 -7.44
N PHE A 89 -12.67 -10.53 -8.11
CA PHE A 89 -12.28 -9.21 -7.64
C PHE A 89 -12.84 -8.15 -8.56
N ASN A 90 -13.63 -7.21 -8.02
CA ASN A 90 -14.26 -6.16 -8.81
C ASN A 90 -13.53 -4.83 -8.58
N LEU A 91 -13.10 -4.15 -9.64
CA LEU A 91 -12.48 -2.83 -9.54
C LEU A 91 -13.53 -1.80 -9.14
N GLU A 92 -13.43 -1.26 -7.93
CA GLU A 92 -14.38 -0.28 -7.40
C GLU A 92 -13.89 1.16 -7.63
N LEU A 93 -12.61 1.42 -7.37
CA LEU A 93 -12.06 2.78 -7.38
C LEU A 93 -10.71 2.83 -8.11
N ILE A 94 -10.49 3.98 -8.77
CA ILE A 94 -9.20 4.39 -9.30
C ILE A 94 -8.90 5.78 -8.74
N VAL A 95 -7.86 5.88 -7.90
CA VAL A 95 -7.46 7.15 -7.27
C VAL A 95 -6.10 7.56 -7.80
N GLN A 96 -5.97 8.78 -8.30
CA GLN A 96 -4.68 9.31 -8.74
C GLN A 96 -3.90 9.84 -7.53
N SER A 97 -2.86 9.12 -7.12
CA SER A 97 -1.96 9.51 -6.02
C SER A 97 -0.91 10.53 -6.47
N GLY A 98 -0.02 11.01 -5.58
CA GLY A 98 1.14 11.83 -5.95
C GLY A 98 0.92 13.33 -6.15
N GLY A 99 -0.22 13.89 -5.70
CA GLY A 99 -0.44 15.35 -5.68
C GLY A 99 -0.91 15.95 -7.02
N GLU A 100 -0.85 17.28 -7.13
CA GLU A 100 -1.17 17.99 -8.39
C GLU A 100 -0.14 17.66 -9.48
N HIS A 101 -0.64 17.51 -10.69
CA HIS A 101 0.18 17.28 -11.86
C HIS A 101 0.98 18.55 -12.22
N ALA A 102 2.26 18.41 -12.60
CA ALA A 102 3.07 19.56 -13.00
C ALA A 102 2.62 20.09 -14.38
N ASP A 103 2.39 21.41 -14.48
CA ASP A 103 2.07 22.06 -15.75
C ASP A 103 3.30 22.11 -16.69
N TRP A 104 3.38 21.22 -17.69
CA TRP A 104 4.25 21.24 -18.90
C TRP A 104 5.80 21.37 -18.70
N PRO A 105 6.67 20.79 -19.57
CA PRO A 105 6.42 19.93 -20.73
C PRO A 105 6.55 18.43 -20.45
N THR A 106 6.73 18.03 -19.19
CA THR A 106 6.94 16.63 -18.79
C THR A 106 5.74 16.13 -18.00
N ASP A 107 4.70 15.81 -18.75
CA ASP A 107 3.50 15.08 -18.34
C ASP A 107 3.86 13.60 -18.10
N TYR A 108 4.67 13.35 -17.07
CA TYR A 108 4.97 11.99 -16.63
C TYR A 108 4.21 11.74 -15.36
N ASP A 109 3.19 10.89 -15.42
CA ASP A 109 2.63 10.28 -14.23
C ASP A 109 3.66 9.30 -13.64
N TRP A 110 4.06 9.53 -12.40
CA TRP A 110 5.20 8.83 -11.79
C TRP A 110 4.73 7.60 -11.02
N SER A 111 5.42 6.46 -11.18
CA SER A 111 4.99 5.23 -10.53
C SER A 111 4.93 5.40 -9.02
N ALA A 112 3.84 4.86 -8.48
CA ALA A 112 3.69 4.54 -7.09
C ALA A 112 4.42 3.23 -6.78
N TYR A 113 5.06 3.13 -5.60
CA TYR A 113 5.55 1.85 -5.10
C TYR A 113 4.41 1.03 -4.50
N SER A 114 4.71 -0.14 -3.94
CA SER A 114 3.71 -1.01 -3.30
C SER A 114 2.90 -0.27 -2.24
N PRO A 115 1.56 -0.43 -2.23
CA PRO A 115 0.72 0.14 -1.20
C PRO A 115 1.04 -0.53 0.16
N THR A 116 0.96 0.27 1.21
CA THR A 116 1.01 -0.18 2.61
C THR A 116 -0.35 0.12 3.25
N LEU A 117 -0.83 -0.77 4.10
CA LEU A 117 -2.12 -0.64 4.76
C LEU A 117 -1.92 -0.47 6.27
N ALA A 118 -2.45 0.60 6.84
CA ALA A 118 -2.41 0.85 8.28
C ALA A 118 -3.50 1.84 8.70
N ASP A 119 -3.98 1.72 9.93
CA ASP A 119 -4.90 2.69 10.55
C ASP A 119 -4.11 3.90 11.04
N ILE A 120 -4.01 4.95 10.23
CA ILE A 120 -3.16 6.11 10.52
C ILE A 120 -3.87 7.12 11.40
N ASP A 121 -5.18 7.25 11.27
CA ASP A 121 -5.94 8.23 12.05
C ASP A 121 -6.57 7.65 13.34
N GLY A 122 -6.50 6.33 13.53
CA GLY A 122 -6.94 5.65 14.74
C GLY A 122 -8.44 5.36 14.77
N ASP A 123 -9.12 5.36 13.62
CA ASP A 123 -10.55 5.13 13.51
C ASP A 123 -10.95 3.64 13.34
N GLY A 124 -9.95 2.75 13.37
CA GLY A 124 -10.12 1.31 13.29
C GLY A 124 -10.22 0.76 11.87
N ARG A 125 -10.10 1.60 10.83
CA ARG A 125 -10.09 1.19 9.43
C ARG A 125 -8.69 1.34 8.84
N LEU A 126 -8.31 0.42 7.95
CA LEU A 126 -7.01 0.49 7.31
C LEU A 126 -7.01 1.52 6.18
N ASP A 127 -6.17 2.54 6.29
CA ASP A 127 -5.87 3.51 5.24
C ASP A 127 -4.89 2.94 4.21
N ILE A 128 -4.87 3.51 3.00
CA ILE A 128 -3.92 3.14 1.96
C ILE A 128 -2.80 4.18 1.89
N ILE A 129 -1.56 3.74 2.07
CA ILE A 129 -0.38 4.59 2.06
C ILE A 129 0.48 4.21 0.86
N VAL A 130 0.87 5.21 0.07
CA VAL A 130 1.57 5.00 -1.21
C VAL A 130 2.76 5.94 -1.33
N ALA A 131 3.94 5.38 -1.63
CA ALA A 131 5.12 6.17 -1.97
C ALA A 131 5.06 6.56 -3.45
N ASN A 132 5.26 7.84 -3.74
CA ASN A 132 5.22 8.43 -5.07
C ASN A 132 6.61 8.93 -5.47
N GLY A 133 6.83 9.06 -6.78
CA GLY A 133 8.05 9.68 -7.32
C GLY A 133 9.19 8.71 -7.55
N THR A 134 8.91 7.54 -8.10
CA THR A 134 9.92 6.53 -8.49
C THR A 134 10.81 6.93 -9.68
N CYS A 135 10.81 8.21 -10.08
CA CYS A 135 11.70 8.77 -11.11
C CYS A 135 12.52 9.96 -10.59
N GLY A 136 13.86 9.84 -10.62
CA GLY A 136 14.77 10.84 -10.10
C GLY A 136 14.83 12.07 -11.01
N ASN A 137 14.70 13.26 -10.42
CA ASN A 137 14.69 14.56 -11.10
C ASN A 137 13.55 14.77 -12.13
N CYS A 138 12.57 13.85 -12.19
CA CYS A 138 11.42 14.02 -13.07
C CYS A 138 10.09 14.10 -12.32
N SER A 139 10.09 13.81 -11.01
CA SER A 139 8.92 13.83 -10.13
C SER A 139 9.25 14.44 -8.76
N PRO A 140 8.30 15.18 -8.14
CA PRO A 140 8.33 15.32 -6.69
C PRO A 140 8.09 13.95 -6.03
N SER A 141 9.00 13.54 -5.16
CA SER A 141 8.78 12.35 -4.32
C SER A 141 7.88 12.65 -3.13
N GLY A 142 7.24 11.64 -2.56
CA GLY A 142 6.43 11.86 -1.36
C GLY A 142 5.52 10.69 -1.03
N VAL A 143 4.63 10.89 -0.07
CA VAL A 143 3.67 9.88 0.39
C VAL A 143 2.26 10.40 0.21
N SER A 144 1.40 9.60 -0.43
CA SER A 144 -0.04 9.78 -0.45
C SER A 144 -0.68 8.88 0.59
N ILE A 145 -1.67 9.39 1.31
CA ILE A 145 -2.50 8.61 2.22
C ILE A 145 -3.95 8.78 1.77
N LEU A 146 -4.60 7.67 1.45
CA LEU A 146 -6.02 7.62 1.12
C LEU A 146 -6.72 7.13 2.38
N ARG A 147 -7.46 8.02 3.03
CA ARG A 147 -8.19 7.74 4.26
C ARG A 147 -9.38 6.84 3.98
N ASN A 148 -9.53 5.78 4.74
CA ASN A 148 -10.60 4.83 4.56
C ASN A 148 -11.93 5.33 5.15
N THR A 149 -12.90 5.55 4.28
CA THR A 149 -14.28 5.94 4.63
C THR A 149 -15.30 4.89 4.23
N SER A 150 -14.83 3.66 3.98
CA SER A 150 -15.63 2.51 3.58
C SER A 150 -16.71 2.18 4.61
N THR A 151 -17.76 1.54 4.10
CA THR A 151 -18.81 0.89 4.89
C THR A 151 -18.83 -0.58 4.53
N GLU A 152 -19.43 -1.46 5.34
CA GLU A 152 -19.52 -2.91 5.03
C GLU A 152 -20.07 -3.24 3.63
N SER A 153 -20.82 -2.33 2.99
CA SER A 153 -21.37 -2.52 1.65
C SER A 153 -20.61 -1.83 0.52
N GLU A 154 -19.66 -0.94 0.80
CA GLU A 154 -19.05 -0.08 -0.21
C GLU A 154 -17.64 0.36 0.21
N LEU A 155 -16.67 0.16 -0.70
CA LEU A 155 -15.33 0.72 -0.55
C LEU A 155 -15.35 2.22 -0.83
N GLY A 156 -14.90 3.00 0.15
CA GLY A 156 -14.84 4.45 0.11
C GLY A 156 -13.49 4.94 0.61
N PHE A 157 -12.86 5.84 -0.15
CA PHE A 157 -11.58 6.42 0.21
C PHE A 157 -11.57 7.91 -0.09
N GLU A 158 -11.09 8.69 0.87
CA GLU A 158 -10.87 10.13 0.71
C GLU A 158 -9.38 10.41 0.50
N TYR A 159 -9.06 11.26 -0.46
CA TYR A 159 -7.70 11.67 -0.76
C TYR A 159 -7.63 13.18 -0.93
N GLU A 160 -7.00 13.84 0.03
CA GLU A 160 -6.74 15.28 -0.01
C GLU A 160 -5.31 15.54 -0.48
N TYR A 161 -5.18 15.92 -1.75
CA TYR A 161 -3.87 16.15 -2.36
C TYR A 161 -3.14 17.37 -1.78
N SER A 162 -3.86 18.33 -1.16
CA SER A 162 -3.26 19.54 -0.58
C SER A 162 -2.48 19.26 0.69
N ASP A 163 -2.83 18.17 1.39
CA ASP A 163 -2.13 17.66 2.57
C ASP A 163 -1.07 16.62 2.19
N PHE A 164 -0.79 16.49 0.89
CA PHE A 164 0.34 15.72 0.41
C PHE A 164 1.63 16.30 0.98
N TYR A 165 2.33 15.49 1.76
CA TYR A 165 3.68 15.80 2.19
C TYR A 165 4.62 15.62 0.99
N GLN A 166 4.77 16.69 0.22
CA GLN A 166 5.75 16.82 -0.85
C GLN A 166 7.13 16.98 -0.20
N TYR A 167 7.81 15.87 0.05
CA TYR A 167 9.25 15.94 0.21
C TYR A 167 9.89 16.03 -1.17
N GLN A 168 10.44 17.19 -1.51
CA GLN A 168 11.34 17.29 -2.66
C GLN A 168 12.67 16.60 -2.34
N SER A 169 12.63 15.27 -2.27
CA SER A 169 13.82 14.48 -2.49
C SER A 169 14.26 14.67 -3.93
N ASN A 170 15.55 14.77 -4.16
CA ASN A 170 16.12 14.54 -5.48
C ASN A 170 16.25 13.03 -5.78
N SER A 171 15.63 12.14 -5.00
CA SER A 171 15.79 10.69 -5.11
C SER A 171 14.53 9.87 -4.82
N LEU A 172 14.64 8.57 -5.12
CA LEU A 172 13.52 7.64 -5.24
C LEU A 172 13.15 7.06 -3.87
N PRO A 173 11.94 7.30 -3.34
CA PRO A 173 11.44 6.51 -2.22
C PRO A 173 11.15 5.09 -2.71
N VAL A 174 11.66 4.09 -1.99
CA VAL A 174 11.60 2.67 -2.41
C VAL A 174 10.74 1.82 -1.49
N GLY A 175 10.39 2.30 -0.30
CA GLY A 175 9.61 1.52 0.66
C GLY A 175 8.98 2.40 1.73
N ILE A 176 7.90 1.89 2.30
CA ILE A 176 7.20 2.44 3.45
C ILE A 176 7.20 1.37 4.53
N ASP A 177 7.59 1.77 5.74
CA ASP A 177 7.38 1.00 6.97
C ASP A 177 6.49 1.81 7.90
N VAL A 178 5.70 1.12 8.73
CA VAL A 178 4.72 1.74 9.61
C VAL A 178 4.89 1.16 11.01
N SER A 179 5.16 2.02 11.99
CA SER A 179 5.50 1.58 13.35
C SER A 179 5.34 2.72 14.34
N ASP A 180 4.88 2.43 15.55
CA ASP A 180 4.88 3.40 16.65
C ASP A 180 6.32 3.51 17.20
N LEU A 181 7.01 4.61 16.91
CA LEU A 181 8.41 4.81 17.32
C LEU A 181 8.55 5.56 18.63
N ASN A 182 7.47 6.18 19.12
CA ASN A 182 7.49 7.06 20.29
C ASN A 182 6.67 6.52 21.48
N GLY A 183 5.94 5.41 21.27
CA GLY A 183 5.14 4.71 22.26
C GLY A 183 3.81 5.38 22.58
N ASP A 184 3.29 6.27 21.71
CA ASP A 184 2.02 6.97 21.92
C ASP A 184 0.79 6.19 21.45
N GLY A 185 1.00 5.01 20.85
CA GLY A 185 -0.02 4.11 20.34
C GLY A 185 -0.48 4.44 18.91
N LYS A 186 0.14 5.41 18.23
CA LYS A 186 -0.15 5.75 16.85
C LYS A 186 0.99 5.29 15.93
N PRO A 187 0.66 4.73 14.77
CA PRO A 187 1.68 4.31 13.82
C PRO A 187 2.36 5.51 13.15
N ASP A 188 3.67 5.66 13.31
CA ASP A 188 4.51 6.60 12.57
C ASP A 188 4.87 6.05 11.18
N LEU A 189 5.19 6.94 10.24
CA LEU A 189 5.60 6.56 8.88
C LEU A 189 7.11 6.67 8.70
N LEU A 190 7.70 5.64 8.10
CA LEU A 190 9.10 5.64 7.70
C LEU A 190 9.21 5.38 6.20
N THR A 191 10.06 6.14 5.49
CA THR A 191 10.37 5.88 4.08
C THR A 191 11.87 5.79 3.87
N ASN A 192 12.32 4.87 3.01
CA ASN A 192 13.72 4.83 2.59
C ASN A 192 13.91 5.46 1.22
N ASP A 193 14.97 6.25 1.11
CA ASP A 193 15.27 7.03 -0.07
C ASP A 193 16.60 6.63 -0.69
N TRP A 194 16.59 6.33 -1.98
CA TRP A 194 17.70 5.76 -2.75
C TRP A 194 18.98 6.60 -2.72
N MET A 195 18.92 7.93 -2.58
CA MET A 195 20.13 8.78 -2.53
C MET A 195 20.36 9.49 -1.18
N GLY A 196 19.44 9.39 -0.22
CA GLY A 196 19.37 10.35 0.89
C GLY A 196 19.33 9.79 2.31
N GLY A 197 18.64 8.68 2.58
CA GLY A 197 18.55 8.13 3.93
C GLY A 197 17.18 7.54 4.29
N ILE A 198 16.83 7.60 5.57
CA ILE A 198 15.50 7.26 6.10
C ILE A 198 14.79 8.55 6.47
N SER A 199 13.56 8.71 6.01
CA SER A 199 12.66 9.78 6.44
C SER A 199 11.68 9.21 7.46
N ILE A 200 11.44 9.95 8.53
CA ILE A 200 10.51 9.58 9.60
C ILE A 200 9.50 10.72 9.73
N MET A 201 8.22 10.38 9.77
CA MET A 201 7.11 11.31 9.99
C MET A 201 6.32 10.79 11.20
N VAL A 202 6.41 11.51 12.31
CA VAL A 202 5.70 11.16 13.54
C VAL A 202 4.22 11.44 13.36
N ASN A 203 3.38 10.52 13.78
CA ASN A 203 1.95 10.57 13.60
C ASN A 203 1.28 11.35 14.73
N SER A 204 0.70 12.48 14.38
CA SER A 204 -0.06 13.36 15.29
C SER A 204 -1.56 13.31 15.03
N SER A 205 -2.03 12.38 14.19
CA SER A 205 -3.41 12.27 13.73
C SER A 205 -4.40 12.10 14.87
N THR A 206 -5.64 12.44 14.60
CA THR A 206 -6.79 12.15 15.46
C THR A 206 -7.84 11.43 14.64
N GLU A 207 -8.74 10.69 15.28
CA GLU A 207 -9.80 9.93 14.61
C GLU A 207 -10.47 10.73 13.48
N GLY A 208 -10.37 10.22 12.26
CA GLY A 208 -10.93 10.84 11.07
C GLY A 208 -10.17 12.06 10.52
N ASN A 209 -8.97 12.36 11.01
CA ASN A 209 -8.14 13.47 10.57
C ASN A 209 -6.65 13.13 10.63
N ILE A 210 -6.07 12.88 9.46
CA ILE A 210 -4.65 12.57 9.30
C ILE A 210 -3.81 13.83 9.51
N ALA A 211 -2.80 13.73 10.36
CA ALA A 211 -1.82 14.78 10.59
C ALA A 211 -0.46 14.17 10.94
N LEU A 212 0.57 14.50 10.16
CA LEU A 212 1.94 14.09 10.43
C LEU A 212 2.80 15.29 10.83
N GLU A 213 3.73 15.08 11.76
CA GLU A 213 4.70 16.09 12.14
C GLU A 213 5.70 16.38 11.01
N GLU A 214 6.54 17.41 11.22
CA GLU A 214 7.63 17.71 10.32
C GLU A 214 8.59 16.53 10.20
N GLN A 215 9.02 16.25 8.97
CA GLN A 215 9.90 15.14 8.65
C GLN A 215 11.24 15.22 9.40
N MET A 216 11.64 14.10 9.98
CA MET A 216 13.00 13.88 10.46
C MET A 216 13.79 13.04 9.46
N GLU A 217 15.02 13.46 9.16
CA GLU A 217 15.92 12.74 8.25
C GLU A 217 17.07 12.08 9.00
N LEU A 218 17.28 10.79 8.72
CA LEU A 218 18.46 10.04 9.14
C LEU A 218 19.33 9.73 7.93
N GLY A 219 20.42 10.48 7.80
CA GLY A 219 21.43 10.26 6.76
C GLY A 219 22.21 8.97 6.99
N ILE A 220 21.86 7.91 6.27
CA ILE A 220 22.51 6.58 6.38
C ILE A 220 23.40 6.25 5.17
N GLY A 221 23.55 7.19 4.23
CA GLY A 221 24.27 7.00 2.97
C GLY A 221 23.34 6.59 1.83
N SER A 222 23.92 6.17 0.71
CA SER A 222 23.16 5.85 -0.51
C SER A 222 22.65 4.41 -0.54
N PHE A 223 21.54 4.20 -1.22
CA PHE A 223 20.93 2.90 -1.54
C PHE A 223 20.44 2.05 -0.34
N PRO A 224 19.67 2.61 0.62
CA PRO A 224 18.93 1.78 1.55
C PRO A 224 17.90 0.93 0.79
N LEU A 225 17.89 -0.39 1.05
CA LEU A 225 17.04 -1.35 0.34
C LEU A 225 15.70 -1.63 1.03
N SER A 226 15.69 -1.56 2.37
CA SER A 226 14.53 -1.89 3.20
C SER A 226 14.71 -1.27 4.58
N ILE A 227 13.58 -0.94 5.21
CA ILE A 227 13.47 -0.59 6.62
C ILE A 227 12.71 -1.72 7.32
N ALA A 228 13.09 -2.01 8.55
CA ALA A 228 12.33 -2.85 9.46
C ALA A 228 12.48 -2.29 10.88
N THR A 229 11.39 -2.24 11.61
CA THR A 229 11.32 -1.77 13.00
C THR A 229 11.02 -2.94 13.93
N ALA A 230 11.60 -2.90 15.13
CA ALA A 230 11.35 -3.86 16.20
C ALA A 230 11.84 -3.27 17.54
N ASP A 231 11.10 -3.53 18.63
CA ASP A 231 11.58 -3.27 19.98
C ASP A 231 12.70 -4.27 20.33
N LEU A 232 13.96 -3.79 20.33
CA LEU A 232 15.16 -4.60 20.59
C LEU A 232 15.65 -4.49 22.04
N ASN A 233 15.19 -3.48 22.77
CA ASN A 233 15.56 -3.14 24.14
C ASN A 233 14.50 -3.54 25.17
N MET A 234 13.33 -3.99 24.72
CA MET A 234 12.19 -4.44 25.52
C MET A 234 11.66 -3.37 26.50
N ASP A 235 11.69 -2.09 26.11
CA ASP A 235 11.18 -1.01 26.93
C ASP A 235 9.79 -0.52 26.55
N TYR A 236 9.08 -1.28 25.70
CA TYR A 236 7.69 -1.03 25.29
C TYR A 236 7.50 0.29 24.51
N THR A 237 8.60 0.89 24.05
CA THR A 237 8.65 1.99 23.07
C THR A 237 9.40 1.54 21.84
#